data_AF-A0A090WNV1-F1
#
_entry.id   AF-A0A090WNV1-F1
#
_cell.length_a   1.000
_cell.length_b   1.000
_cell.length_c   1.000
_cell.angle_alpha   90.00
_cell.angle_beta   90.00
_cell.angle_gamma   90.00
#
_symmetry.space_group_name_H-M   'P 1'
#
loop_
_entity.id
_entity.type
_entity.pdbx_description
1 polymer ?
#
loop_
_entity_poly.entity_id
_entity_poly.type
_entity_poly.pdbx_seq_one_letter_code
_entity_poly.pdbx_strand_id
1 'polypeptide(L)'
;MKNLISLLFFYSICSFSQVGINTVTPDASSIFDVTSSNKGILIPRIALSATTDVTTITSPATSLLIYNTATVSDVLPGYYYWDGVQWTKLLTNNAIDTKWDTLGNSGTDDTVNFIGTTDDEDLVFKRNNVFAGVIDASNTGFGVNSMASTTPNRRDTAFGVSALQANTTGV
;
A
#
# COMPACT_ATOMS: atom_id res chain seq x y z
N MET A 1 12.46 58.25 -55.85
CA MET A 1 12.74 57.09 -54.96
C MET A 1 11.48 56.82 -54.17
N LYS A 2 10.88 55.62 -54.29
CA LYS A 2 9.62 55.27 -53.63
C LYS A 2 9.95 54.74 -52.23
N ASN A 3 9.52 55.43 -51.17
CA ASN A 3 9.73 54.99 -49.80
C ASN A 3 8.70 53.90 -49.45
N LEU A 4 9.16 52.67 -49.26
CA LEU A 4 8.33 51.56 -48.80
C LEU A 4 8.29 51.61 -47.26
N ILE A 5 7.19 52.12 -46.71
CA ILE A 5 6.97 52.11 -45.25
C ILE A 5 6.46 50.71 -44.89
N SER A 6 7.31 49.91 -44.25
CA SER A 6 6.92 48.60 -43.70
C SER A 6 6.31 48.82 -42.31
N LEU A 7 5.03 48.51 -42.16
CA LEU A 7 4.30 48.59 -40.90
C LEU A 7 4.46 47.25 -40.15
N LEU A 8 5.25 47.24 -39.08
CA LEU A 8 5.48 46.05 -38.25
C LEU A 8 4.32 45.87 -37.26
N PHE A 9 3.45 44.87 -37.48
CA PHE A 9 2.39 44.50 -36.55
C PHE A 9 2.93 43.55 -35.48
N PHE A 10 3.03 44.00 -34.23
CA PHE A 10 3.29 43.12 -33.08
C PHE A 10 1.98 42.43 -32.66
N TYR A 11 1.74 41.23 -33.18
CA TYR A 11 0.69 40.34 -32.66
C TYR A 11 1.21 39.70 -31.36
N SER A 12 0.58 40.00 -30.23
CA SER A 12 0.86 39.31 -28.97
C SER A 12 0.18 37.94 -29.01
N ILE A 13 0.97 36.89 -29.24
CA ILE A 13 0.51 35.51 -29.07
C ILE A 13 0.72 35.10 -27.61
N CYS A 14 -0.36 34.73 -26.92
CA CYS A 14 -0.25 34.09 -25.62
C CYS A 14 0.14 32.62 -25.83
N SER A 15 1.39 32.26 -25.59
CA SER A 15 1.85 30.87 -25.57
C SER A 15 1.74 30.32 -24.14
N PHE A 16 0.99 29.23 -23.94
CA PHE A 16 1.06 28.45 -22.72
C PHE A 16 2.38 27.68 -22.71
N SER A 17 3.25 27.95 -21.74
CA SER A 17 4.52 27.24 -21.58
C SER A 17 4.43 26.30 -20.39
N GLN A 18 4.78 25.03 -20.61
CA GLN A 18 5.15 24.09 -19.55
C GLN A 18 6.41 24.56 -18.81
N VAL A 19 6.56 24.16 -17.55
CA VAL A 19 7.73 24.48 -16.72
C VAL A 19 8.74 23.34 -16.84
N GLY A 20 9.79 23.57 -17.64
CA GLY A 20 10.97 22.70 -17.67
C GLY A 20 12.08 23.24 -16.77
N ILE A 21 12.67 22.38 -15.94
CA ILE A 21 13.91 22.68 -15.21
C ILE A 21 15.01 21.75 -15.71
N ASN A 22 16.09 22.33 -16.23
CA ASN A 22 17.21 21.64 -16.89
C ASN A 22 16.84 20.81 -18.13
N THR A 23 15.66 21.03 -18.72
CA THR A 23 15.25 20.46 -20.01
C THR A 23 14.66 21.55 -20.91
N VAL A 24 15.02 21.52 -22.20
CA VAL A 24 14.47 22.42 -23.23
C VAL A 24 13.30 21.79 -23.99
N THR A 25 13.06 20.50 -23.77
CA THR A 25 11.94 19.74 -24.33
C THR A 25 11.23 18.97 -23.21
N PRO A 26 10.48 19.67 -22.33
CA PRO A 26 9.66 18.98 -21.34
C PRO A 26 8.69 18.02 -22.01
N ASP A 27 8.39 16.88 -21.38
CA ASP A 27 7.42 15.92 -21.90
C ASP A 27 6.07 16.59 -22.17
N ALA A 28 5.46 16.33 -23.33
CA ALA A 28 4.22 16.97 -23.76
C ALA A 28 3.02 16.67 -22.85
N SER A 29 3.09 15.60 -22.05
CA SER A 29 2.07 15.26 -21.05
C SER A 29 2.30 15.93 -19.68
N SER A 30 3.38 16.68 -19.51
CA SER A 30 3.79 17.28 -18.24
C SER A 30 3.60 18.81 -18.22
N ILE A 31 3.07 19.32 -17.12
CA ILE A 31 3.11 20.76 -16.82
C ILE A 31 4.39 21.16 -16.09
N PHE A 32 5.05 20.19 -15.44
CA PHE A 32 6.31 20.33 -14.73
C PHE A 32 7.22 19.14 -15.03
N ASP A 33 8.38 19.41 -15.63
CA ASP A 33 9.40 18.40 -15.97
C ASP A 33 10.75 18.85 -15.43
N VAL A 34 11.43 17.96 -14.71
CA VAL A 34 12.72 18.25 -14.09
C VAL A 34 13.67 17.12 -14.39
N THR A 35 14.78 17.44 -15.04
CA THR A 35 15.85 16.48 -15.31
C THR A 35 17.09 16.80 -14.49
N SER A 36 17.72 15.76 -13.94
CA SER A 36 19.02 15.86 -13.27
C SER A 36 19.64 14.47 -13.15
N SER A 37 20.97 14.38 -13.22
CA SER A 37 21.70 13.13 -12.98
C SER A 37 22.02 12.91 -11.50
N ASN A 38 21.90 13.94 -10.65
CA ASN A 38 22.36 13.88 -9.26
C ASN A 38 21.57 14.77 -8.27
N LYS A 39 20.44 15.35 -8.68
CA LYS A 39 19.53 16.10 -7.81
C LYS A 39 18.10 15.58 -7.96
N GLY A 40 17.30 15.78 -6.93
CA GLY A 40 15.87 15.47 -6.93
C GLY A 40 15.04 16.70 -6.59
N ILE A 41 13.73 16.48 -6.42
CA ILE A 41 12.78 17.51 -6.02
C ILE A 41 12.50 17.36 -4.52
N LEU A 42 12.67 18.44 -3.76
CA LEU A 42 12.12 18.53 -2.41
C LEU A 42 10.67 19.00 -2.50
N ILE A 43 9.75 18.06 -2.31
CA ILE A 43 8.33 18.35 -2.12
C ILE A 43 8.11 19.03 -0.75
N PRO A 44 7.09 19.90 -0.58
CA PRO A 44 6.81 20.54 0.70
C PRO A 44 6.85 19.58 1.90
N ARG A 45 7.64 19.94 2.91
CA ARG A 45 7.83 19.16 4.13
C ARG A 45 6.90 19.72 5.21
N ILE A 46 5.89 18.95 5.58
CA ILE A 46 4.78 19.39 6.41
C ILE A 46 4.67 18.48 7.63
N ALA A 47 4.44 19.03 8.81
CA ALA A 47 4.19 18.23 10.00
C ALA A 47 2.68 18.04 10.16
N LEU A 48 2.15 16.90 9.71
CA LEU A 48 0.73 16.58 9.88
C LEU A 48 0.43 16.21 11.34
N SER A 49 -0.78 16.53 11.79
CA SER A 49 -1.28 16.12 13.12
C SER A 49 -1.99 14.75 13.12
N ALA A 50 -2.60 14.37 12.01
CA ALA A 50 -3.24 13.07 11.75
C ALA A 50 -3.49 12.91 10.23
N THR A 51 -3.96 11.75 9.77
CA THR A 51 -4.36 11.57 8.36
C THR A 51 -5.55 12.45 7.97
N THR A 52 -6.38 12.86 8.92
CA THR A 52 -7.52 13.75 8.70
C THR A 52 -7.19 15.24 8.83
N ASP A 53 -5.92 15.61 8.91
CA ASP A 53 -5.49 17.01 9.11
C ASP A 53 -5.78 17.87 7.88
N VAL A 54 -6.82 18.69 7.98
CA VAL A 54 -7.20 19.71 6.99
C VAL A 54 -6.96 21.14 7.50
N THR A 55 -6.23 21.28 8.60
CA THR A 55 -5.98 22.57 9.26
C THR A 55 -4.59 23.10 8.95
N THR A 56 -3.59 22.22 8.90
CA THR A 56 -2.21 22.57 8.52
C THR A 56 -2.14 23.03 7.07
N ILE A 57 -2.90 22.38 6.19
CA ILE A 57 -3.18 22.83 4.82
C ILE A 57 -4.69 22.92 4.71
N THR A 58 -5.22 24.14 4.60
CA THR A 58 -6.67 24.36 4.50
C THR A 58 -7.18 23.98 3.11
N SER A 59 -8.28 23.23 3.05
CA SER A 59 -8.89 22.74 1.80
C SER A 59 -7.86 22.10 0.84
N PRO A 60 -7.15 21.04 1.25
CA PRO A 60 -6.14 20.40 0.42
C PRO A 60 -6.79 19.89 -0.88
N ALA A 61 -6.16 20.18 -2.01
CA ALA A 61 -6.61 19.70 -3.31
C ALA A 61 -6.36 18.19 -3.44
N THR A 62 -7.26 17.47 -4.11
CA THR A 62 -7.02 16.05 -4.45
C THR A 62 -5.72 15.90 -5.23
N SER A 63 -4.96 14.87 -4.89
CA SER A 63 -3.62 14.57 -5.39
C SER A 63 -2.53 15.57 -4.98
N LEU A 64 -2.77 16.46 -4.01
CA LEU A 64 -1.73 17.31 -3.43
C LEU A 64 -0.68 16.43 -2.74
N LEU A 65 0.59 16.53 -3.14
CA LEU A 65 1.69 15.72 -2.64
C LEU A 65 2.52 16.49 -1.61
N ILE A 66 2.82 15.86 -0.49
CA ILE A 66 3.70 16.39 0.57
C ILE A 66 4.65 15.30 1.10
N TYR A 67 5.67 15.72 1.84
CA TYR A 67 6.42 14.86 2.73
C TYR A 67 6.03 15.15 4.18
N ASN A 68 5.36 14.22 4.86
CA ASN A 68 5.09 14.34 6.28
C ASN A 68 6.38 14.17 7.09
N THR A 69 6.63 15.07 8.05
CA THR A 69 7.79 15.00 8.96
C THR A 69 7.44 14.55 10.37
N ALA A 70 6.15 14.48 10.71
CA ALA A 70 5.70 14.18 12.07
C ALA A 70 5.52 12.67 12.32
N THR A 71 5.76 12.27 13.57
CA THR A 71 5.33 10.99 14.13
C THR A 71 4.28 11.31 15.19
N VAL A 72 3.01 11.36 14.80
CA VAL A 72 1.89 11.74 15.67
C VAL A 72 0.65 10.96 15.23
N SER A 73 -0.13 10.45 16.19
CA SER A 73 -1.37 9.71 15.92
C SER A 73 -1.13 8.55 14.94
N ASP A 74 -1.79 8.58 13.78
CA ASP A 74 -1.75 7.59 12.71
C ASP A 74 -0.79 7.96 11.56
N VAL A 75 -0.08 9.09 11.66
CA VAL A 75 0.91 9.50 10.67
C VAL A 75 2.34 9.22 11.13
N LEU A 76 3.12 8.68 10.20
CA LEU A 76 4.57 8.51 10.30
C LEU A 76 5.28 9.31 9.21
N PRO A 77 6.57 9.65 9.35
CA PRO A 77 7.32 10.29 8.30
C PRO A 77 7.26 9.52 6.96
N GLY A 78 7.15 10.26 5.85
CA GLY A 78 7.05 9.70 4.51
C GLY A 78 6.27 10.58 3.55
N TYR A 79 6.15 10.15 2.30
CA TYR A 79 5.35 10.85 1.30
C TYR A 79 3.86 10.55 1.48
N TYR A 80 3.03 11.59 1.40
CA TYR A 80 1.57 11.49 1.46
C TYR A 80 0.97 12.29 0.32
N TYR A 81 -0.17 11.81 -0.18
CA TYR A 81 -1.03 12.61 -1.04
C TYR A 81 -2.42 12.72 -0.43
N TRP A 82 -3.11 13.83 -0.70
CA TRP A 82 -4.51 13.97 -0.32
C TRP A 82 -5.40 13.21 -1.32
N ASP A 83 -6.20 12.26 -0.86
CA ASP A 83 -7.09 11.48 -1.73
C ASP A 83 -8.47 12.13 -1.96
N GLY A 84 -8.72 13.28 -1.34
CA GLY A 84 -10.01 13.97 -1.32
C GLY A 84 -10.70 13.91 0.05
N VAL A 85 -10.31 12.97 0.90
CA VAL A 85 -10.91 12.73 2.23
C VAL A 85 -9.86 12.68 3.34
N GLN A 86 -8.68 12.10 3.07
CA GLN A 86 -7.59 11.95 4.02
C GLN A 86 -6.22 11.98 3.34
N TRP A 87 -5.17 12.21 4.14
CA TRP A 87 -3.79 12.04 3.73
C TRP A 87 -3.45 10.55 3.67
N THR A 88 -3.22 10.06 2.46
CA THR A 88 -2.83 8.67 2.21
C THR A 88 -1.32 8.59 1.99
N LYS A 89 -0.65 7.77 2.81
CA LYS A 89 0.79 7.51 2.70
C LYS A 89 1.09 6.73 1.42
N LEU A 90 2.07 7.17 0.63
CA LEU A 90 2.60 6.35 -0.45
C LEU A 90 3.38 5.19 0.17
N LEU A 91 2.89 3.96 -0.04
CA LEU A 91 3.59 2.76 0.38
C LEU A 91 4.92 2.68 -0.38
N THR A 92 6.02 2.56 0.35
CA THR A 92 7.25 2.04 -0.23
C THR A 92 7.13 0.52 -0.18
N ASN A 93 7.33 -0.16 -1.32
CA ASN A 93 7.31 -1.63 -1.46
C ASN A 93 8.38 -2.36 -0.61
N ASN A 94 8.97 -1.68 0.38
CA ASN A 94 9.87 -2.24 1.39
C ASN A 94 9.15 -2.63 2.69
N ALA A 95 7.83 -2.43 2.79
CA ALA A 95 7.07 -3.37 3.58
C ALA A 95 7.23 -4.70 2.83
N ILE A 96 8.11 -5.58 3.34
CA ILE A 96 8.27 -6.96 2.89
C ILE A 96 6.88 -7.46 2.52
N ASP A 97 6.76 -8.12 1.38
CA ASP A 97 5.54 -8.84 1.02
C ASP A 97 5.31 -9.92 2.09
N THR A 98 4.74 -9.52 3.23
CA THR A 98 4.51 -10.35 4.42
C THR A 98 3.30 -11.24 4.23
N LYS A 99 2.76 -11.30 3.01
CA LYS A 99 1.59 -12.07 2.65
C LYS A 99 2.01 -13.25 1.79
N TRP A 100 1.25 -14.32 1.90
CA TRP A 100 1.30 -15.42 0.96
C TRP A 100 0.40 -15.08 -0.23
N ASP A 101 0.95 -15.02 -1.44
CA ASP A 101 0.21 -14.73 -2.66
C ASP A 101 -0.65 -15.95 -3.06
N THR A 102 -1.86 -15.66 -3.53
CA THR A 102 -2.76 -16.63 -4.16
C THR A 102 -2.20 -17.29 -5.42
N LEU A 103 -1.26 -16.64 -6.11
CA LEU A 103 -0.54 -17.19 -7.26
C LEU A 103 0.82 -17.81 -6.89
N GLY A 104 1.22 -17.71 -5.61
CA GLY A 104 2.47 -18.22 -5.07
C GLY A 104 3.59 -17.18 -5.00
N ASN A 105 4.56 -17.44 -4.12
CA ASN A 105 5.71 -16.56 -3.87
C ASN A 105 6.96 -17.14 -4.56
N SER A 106 7.80 -16.28 -5.14
CA SER A 106 9.13 -16.64 -5.64
C SER A 106 10.24 -16.12 -4.71
N GLY A 107 11.38 -16.82 -4.63
CA GLY A 107 12.54 -16.35 -3.86
C GLY A 107 12.42 -16.53 -2.34
N THR A 108 11.59 -17.48 -1.89
CA THR A 108 11.45 -17.83 -0.47
C THR A 108 12.68 -18.54 0.08
N ASP A 109 12.96 -18.32 1.36
CA ASP A 109 13.92 -19.05 2.19
C ASP A 109 13.15 -19.84 3.26
N ASP A 110 13.38 -21.16 3.35
CA ASP A 110 12.64 -22.06 4.25
C ASP A 110 12.96 -21.86 5.74
N THR A 111 14.01 -21.09 6.06
CA THR A 111 14.35 -20.70 7.43
C THR A 111 13.72 -19.37 7.87
N VAL A 112 13.22 -18.58 6.91
CA VAL A 112 12.69 -17.22 7.15
C VAL A 112 11.20 -17.11 6.81
N ASN A 113 10.74 -17.79 5.76
CA ASN A 113 9.39 -17.63 5.22
C ASN A 113 8.51 -18.85 5.53
N PHE A 114 7.32 -18.61 6.08
CA PHE A 114 6.35 -19.65 6.38
C PHE A 114 4.91 -19.12 6.34
N ILE A 115 3.94 -20.02 6.19
CA ILE A 115 2.53 -19.74 6.45
C ILE A 115 2.27 -20.14 7.90
N GLY A 116 2.00 -19.18 8.77
CA GLY A 116 1.77 -19.44 10.18
C GLY A 116 1.83 -18.18 11.04
N THR A 117 1.93 -18.39 12.35
CA THR A 117 1.98 -17.37 13.41
C THR A 117 3.35 -17.38 14.10
N THR A 118 3.73 -16.25 14.70
CA THR A 118 4.96 -16.13 15.51
C THR A 118 4.67 -16.14 17.02
N ASP A 119 3.41 -16.15 17.37
CA ASP A 119 2.84 -16.24 18.71
C ASP A 119 2.06 -17.55 18.90
N ASP A 120 1.53 -17.77 20.09
CA ASP A 120 0.79 -18.99 20.47
C ASP A 120 -0.69 -18.90 20.01
N GLU A 121 -0.87 -18.62 18.73
CA GLU A 121 -2.18 -18.52 18.08
C GLU A 121 -2.29 -19.58 16.96
N ASP A 122 -3.47 -20.17 16.83
CA ASP A 122 -3.72 -21.26 15.89
C ASP A 122 -3.74 -20.80 14.42
N LEU A 123 -3.22 -21.62 13.50
CA LEU A 123 -3.34 -21.38 12.07
C LEU A 123 -4.66 -21.95 11.53
N VAL A 124 -5.62 -21.07 11.24
CA VAL A 124 -6.96 -21.46 10.77
C VAL A 124 -7.11 -21.36 9.26
N PHE A 125 -7.62 -22.42 8.63
CA PHE A 125 -8.02 -22.44 7.23
C PHE A 125 -9.53 -22.23 7.10
N LYS A 126 -9.97 -21.39 6.15
CA LYS A 126 -11.39 -21.13 5.89
C LYS A 126 -11.73 -21.21 4.41
N ARG A 127 -12.96 -21.65 4.11
CA ARG A 127 -13.58 -21.58 2.77
C ARG A 127 -14.91 -20.85 2.89
N ASN A 128 -15.11 -19.78 2.11
CA ASN A 128 -16.33 -18.96 2.18
C ASN A 128 -16.64 -18.47 3.61
N ASN A 129 -15.58 -18.07 4.34
CA ASN A 129 -15.65 -17.72 5.76
C ASN A 129 -16.16 -18.84 6.71
N VAL A 130 -16.23 -20.09 6.23
CA VAL A 130 -16.53 -21.28 7.05
C VAL A 130 -15.22 -21.95 7.45
N PHE A 131 -15.13 -22.37 8.72
CA PHE A 131 -14.00 -23.13 9.23
C PHE A 131 -13.74 -24.39 8.37
N ALA A 132 -12.52 -24.55 7.90
CA ALA A 132 -12.11 -25.60 6.98
C ALA A 132 -10.80 -26.31 7.38
N GLY A 133 -10.33 -26.09 8.60
CA GLY A 133 -9.14 -26.72 9.13
C GLY A 133 -8.41 -25.84 10.14
N VAL A 134 -7.55 -26.46 10.92
CA VAL A 134 -6.68 -25.80 11.90
C VAL A 134 -5.39 -26.60 12.08
N ILE A 135 -4.28 -25.89 12.29
CA ILE A 135 -3.08 -26.43 12.93
C ILE A 135 -2.98 -25.70 14.27
N ASP A 136 -3.24 -26.42 15.36
CA ASP A 136 -3.12 -25.93 16.73
C ASP A 136 -1.96 -26.63 17.45
N ALA A 137 -1.73 -26.28 18.72
CA ALA A 137 -0.62 -26.81 19.51
C ALA A 137 -0.60 -28.35 19.66
N SER A 138 -1.73 -29.05 19.48
CA SER A 138 -1.82 -30.50 19.67
C SER A 138 -2.60 -31.26 18.58
N ASN A 139 -3.36 -30.59 17.71
CA ASN A 139 -4.20 -31.20 16.70
C ASN A 139 -3.92 -30.66 15.29
N THR A 140 -4.25 -31.46 14.28
CA THR A 140 -4.22 -31.05 12.87
C THR A 140 -5.50 -31.47 12.16
N GLY A 141 -6.20 -30.51 11.55
CA GLY A 141 -7.44 -30.75 10.85
C GLY A 141 -7.49 -30.08 9.48
N PHE A 142 -7.97 -30.81 8.48
CA PHE A 142 -8.27 -30.28 7.16
C PHE A 142 -9.64 -30.77 6.67
N GLY A 143 -10.54 -29.83 6.38
CA GLY A 143 -11.90 -30.11 5.91
C GLY A 143 -12.93 -29.16 6.53
N VAL A 144 -14.00 -28.88 5.78
CA VAL A 144 -15.10 -28.04 6.28
C VAL A 144 -15.67 -28.66 7.56
N ASN A 145 -15.68 -27.90 8.65
CA ASN A 145 -16.11 -28.33 9.99
C ASN A 145 -15.35 -29.54 10.58
N SER A 146 -14.14 -29.86 10.12
CA SER A 146 -13.31 -30.88 10.79
C SER A 146 -12.88 -30.38 12.18
N MET A 147 -12.97 -31.18 13.24
CA MET A 147 -12.52 -30.81 14.60
C MET A 147 -13.14 -29.52 15.19
N ALA A 148 -14.37 -29.17 14.84
CA ALA A 148 -15.03 -27.95 15.33
C ALA A 148 -15.27 -27.91 16.87
N SER A 149 -14.91 -28.97 17.61
CA SER A 149 -14.97 -29.06 19.07
C SER A 149 -13.56 -28.98 19.66
N THR A 150 -13.15 -27.77 20.06
CA THR A 150 -11.82 -27.41 20.56
C THR A 150 -11.58 -27.84 22.01
N THR A 151 -11.61 -29.13 22.34
CA THR A 151 -11.10 -29.55 23.65
C THR A 151 -9.57 -29.49 23.61
N PRO A 152 -8.91 -28.56 24.34
CA PRO A 152 -7.46 -28.45 24.31
C PRO A 152 -6.81 -29.73 24.85
N ASN A 153 -5.60 -30.05 24.38
CA ASN A 153 -4.76 -31.19 24.82
C ASN A 153 -5.10 -32.58 24.26
N ARG A 154 -5.82 -32.66 23.15
CA ARG A 154 -5.94 -33.92 22.39
C ARG A 154 -4.90 -33.95 21.27
N ARG A 155 -4.45 -35.15 20.88
CA ARG A 155 -3.46 -35.36 19.81
C ARG A 155 -4.15 -35.86 18.55
N ASP A 156 -5.23 -35.19 18.15
CA ASP A 156 -6.11 -35.68 17.10
C ASP A 156 -5.60 -35.28 15.70
N THR A 157 -6.00 -36.07 14.70
CA THR A 157 -5.83 -35.73 13.28
C THR A 157 -7.14 -35.98 12.56
N ALA A 158 -7.66 -34.99 11.83
CA ALA A 158 -8.91 -35.09 11.08
C ALA A 158 -8.77 -34.65 9.62
N PHE A 159 -9.18 -35.51 8.70
CA PHE A 159 -9.23 -35.20 7.28
C PHE A 159 -10.64 -35.48 6.72
N GLY A 160 -11.24 -34.47 6.11
CA GLY A 160 -12.55 -34.57 5.47
C GLY A 160 -13.63 -33.70 6.10
N VAL A 161 -14.77 -33.59 5.42
CA VAL A 161 -15.91 -32.77 5.88
C VAL A 161 -16.51 -33.37 7.15
N SER A 162 -16.67 -32.54 8.18
CA SER A 162 -17.22 -32.92 9.49
C SER A 162 -16.47 -34.02 10.23
N ALA A 163 -15.23 -34.33 9.82
CA ALA A 163 -14.39 -35.31 10.52
C ALA A 163 -14.14 -34.86 11.97
N LEU A 164 -14.45 -35.72 12.95
CA LEU A 164 -14.35 -35.43 14.39
C LEU A 164 -15.14 -34.20 14.87
N GLN A 165 -16.11 -33.69 14.10
CA GLN A 165 -16.86 -32.46 14.42
C GLN A 165 -17.55 -32.49 15.79
N ALA A 166 -18.03 -33.65 16.21
CA ALA A 166 -18.78 -33.84 17.46
C ALA A 166 -18.04 -34.69 18.51
N ASN A 167 -16.76 -35.00 18.27
CA ASN A 167 -16.05 -35.89 19.18
C ASN A 167 -15.51 -35.12 20.40
N THR A 168 -16.09 -35.35 21.58
CA THR A 168 -15.71 -34.69 22.83
C THR A 168 -14.74 -35.52 23.69
N THR A 169 -14.39 -36.74 23.27
CA THR A 169 -13.44 -37.63 23.98
C THR A 169 -12.60 -38.45 22.99
N GLY A 170 -11.30 -38.62 23.30
CA GLY A 170 -10.25 -39.17 22.42
C GLY A 170 -10.52 -40.51 21.74
N VAL A 171 -9.88 -40.72 20.58
CA VAL A 171 -9.13 -41.95 20.28
C VAL A 171 -7.72 -41.53 19.89
#